data_AF-A0A161MMD1-F1
#
_entry.id   AF-A0A161MMD1-F1
#
_cell.length_a   1.000
_cell.length_b   1.000
_cell.length_c   1.000
_cell.angle_alpha   90.00
_cell.angle_beta   90.00
_cell.angle_gamma   90.00
#
_symmetry.space_group_name_H-M   'P 1'
#
loop_
_entity.id
_entity.type
_entity.pdbx_description
1 polymer ?
#
loop_
_entity_poly.entity_id
_entity_poly.type
_entity_poly.pdbx_seq_one_letter_code
_entity_poly.pdbx_strand_id
1 'polypeptide(L)'
;VPFWDFHGSTFVTPNHVRITPDRQSQQGALWNSVPCNVISWEMQVQFKIHGHGKDLFGDGMAIWYAKERMKQGPVFGNQDYFHGLAIFIDTYSNHNGEHNHQHPYISAMVNNGTLHYDHDRDGTHTELAGCEVKLRNVYYDTSLSIRYEKDTLTVSTDVDNKGEWKECFKVAGVKLPTGYYFGVSAATGELSDNHDILSMRLFELDSSDVISGEDRSKITPSAAVFEPVRERVDDVKPAWSGTKTFLVMLLAALIIIAIAIAGITYYKDQQENARKRFY
;
A
#
# COMPACT_ATOMS: atom_id res chain seq x y z
N VAL A 1 -2.84 -25.62 2.99
CA VAL A 1 -4.13 -25.29 2.34
C VAL A 1 -4.08 -25.90 0.95
N PRO A 2 -4.96 -26.85 0.57
CA PRO A 2 -4.89 -27.49 -0.74
C PRO A 2 -4.98 -26.46 -1.87
N PHE A 3 -4.17 -26.59 -2.92
CA PHE A 3 -4.11 -25.67 -4.07
C PHE A 3 -3.63 -24.24 -3.78
N TRP A 4 -3.10 -23.98 -2.58
CA TRP A 4 -2.55 -22.69 -2.20
C TRP A 4 -1.15 -22.84 -1.60
N ASP A 5 -0.22 -22.06 -2.13
CA ASP A 5 1.14 -21.91 -1.63
C ASP A 5 1.23 -20.63 -0.78
N PHE A 6 2.03 -20.64 0.29
CA PHE A 6 2.23 -19.48 1.15
C PHE A 6 3.71 -19.30 1.50
N HIS A 7 4.12 -18.06 1.79
CA HIS A 7 5.51 -17.74 2.15
C HIS A 7 5.62 -16.57 3.12
N GLY A 8 6.84 -16.29 3.59
CA GLY A 8 7.14 -15.13 4.42
C GLY A 8 6.59 -15.32 5.84
N SER A 9 5.96 -14.29 6.39
CA SER A 9 5.37 -14.31 7.74
C SER A 9 4.00 -15.01 7.81
N THR A 10 3.49 -15.50 6.67
CA THR A 10 2.17 -16.13 6.60
C THR A 10 2.10 -17.44 7.38
N PHE A 11 1.06 -17.58 8.22
CA PHE A 11 0.77 -18.81 8.93
C PHE A 11 -0.71 -19.18 8.89
N VAL A 12 -1.00 -20.47 9.02
CA VAL A 12 -2.34 -21.03 8.83
C VAL A 12 -2.89 -21.52 10.18
N THR A 13 -4.11 -21.12 10.50
CA THR A 13 -4.88 -21.64 11.63
C THR A 13 -6.14 -22.35 11.13
N PRO A 14 -6.89 -23.07 11.98
CA PRO A 14 -8.17 -23.66 11.58
C PRO A 14 -9.24 -22.64 11.15
N ASN A 15 -9.14 -21.38 11.61
CA ASN A 15 -10.19 -20.37 11.44
C ASN A 15 -9.83 -19.29 10.40
N HIS A 16 -8.56 -19.02 10.19
CA HIS A 16 -8.07 -18.01 9.26
C HIS A 16 -6.62 -18.30 8.83
N VAL A 17 -6.21 -17.72 7.72
CA VAL A 17 -4.81 -17.59 7.31
C VAL A 17 -4.35 -16.19 7.64
N ARG A 18 -3.36 -16.05 8.53
CA ARG A 18 -2.75 -14.76 8.83
C ARG A 18 -1.63 -14.50 7.85
N ILE A 19 -1.72 -13.43 7.07
CA ILE A 19 -0.72 -13.06 6.06
C ILE A 19 0.46 -12.36 6.74
N THR A 20 0.19 -11.36 7.57
CA THR A 20 1.17 -10.71 8.44
C THR A 20 0.61 -10.56 9.86
N PRO A 21 1.44 -10.73 10.90
CA PRO A 21 1.07 -10.38 12.27
C PRO A 21 1.22 -8.88 12.53
N ASP A 22 0.57 -8.41 13.60
CA ASP A 22 0.79 -7.07 14.19
C ASP A 22 2.18 -6.97 14.82
N ARG A 23 3.19 -6.96 13.95
CA ARG A 23 4.63 -6.77 14.20
C ARG A 23 5.21 -6.01 13.01
N GLN A 24 6.24 -5.22 13.28
CA GLN A 24 6.94 -4.44 12.27
C GLN A 24 7.70 -5.33 11.28
N SER A 25 7.93 -4.79 10.07
CA SER A 25 8.80 -5.36 9.04
C SER A 25 8.45 -6.80 8.65
N GLN A 26 7.16 -7.08 8.46
CA GLN A 26 6.65 -8.39 8.05
C GLN A 26 6.19 -8.33 6.60
N GLN A 27 6.41 -9.42 5.87
CA GLN A 27 5.85 -9.62 4.53
C GLN A 27 5.37 -11.06 4.40
N GLY A 28 4.16 -11.23 3.91
CA GLY A 28 3.55 -12.53 3.73
C GLY A 28 2.74 -12.58 2.44
N ALA A 29 2.54 -13.79 1.92
CA ALA A 29 1.65 -13.99 0.79
C ALA A 29 1.04 -15.39 0.79
N LEU A 30 -0.12 -15.49 0.15
CA LEU A 30 -0.89 -16.69 -0.12
C LEU A 30 -1.31 -16.66 -1.60
N TRP A 31 -0.87 -17.64 -2.38
CA TRP A 31 -1.10 -17.70 -3.83
C TRP A 31 -1.74 -19.02 -4.24
N ASN A 32 -2.74 -18.95 -5.12
CA ASN A 32 -3.31 -20.14 -5.71
C ASN A 32 -2.29 -20.78 -6.66
N SER A 33 -2.13 -22.10 -6.60
CA SER A 33 -1.20 -22.85 -7.45
C SER A 33 -1.79 -23.16 -8.84
N VAL A 34 -3.10 -22.95 -9.03
CA VAL A 34 -3.83 -23.27 -10.26
C VAL A 34 -4.18 -21.96 -11.00
N PRO A 35 -3.85 -21.82 -12.29
CA PRO A 35 -4.22 -20.64 -13.06
C PRO A 35 -5.74 -20.63 -13.31
N CYS A 36 -6.34 -19.45 -13.24
CA CYS A 36 -7.76 -19.26 -13.54
C CYS A 36 -7.95 -19.07 -15.05
N ASN A 37 -8.70 -19.98 -15.67
CA ASN A 37 -9.05 -19.92 -17.10
C ASN A 37 -10.47 -19.39 -17.34
N VAL A 38 -11.17 -19.01 -16.27
CA VAL A 38 -12.54 -18.47 -16.33
C VAL A 38 -12.48 -17.04 -16.85
N ILE A 39 -13.34 -16.71 -17.82
CA ILE A 39 -13.36 -15.38 -18.44
C ILE A 39 -14.15 -14.38 -17.60
N SER A 40 -15.34 -14.80 -17.13
CA SER A 40 -16.24 -13.99 -16.31
C SER A 40 -16.29 -14.59 -14.91
N TRP A 41 -15.80 -13.85 -13.92
CA TRP A 41 -15.63 -14.37 -12.57
C TRP A 41 -15.96 -13.33 -11.50
N GLU A 42 -16.32 -13.83 -10.32
CA GLU A 42 -16.44 -13.06 -9.10
C GLU A 42 -15.58 -13.71 -8.01
N MET A 43 -14.61 -12.96 -7.49
CA MET A 43 -13.80 -13.37 -6.34
C MET A 43 -14.35 -12.68 -5.09
N GLN A 44 -14.89 -13.47 -4.17
CA GLN A 44 -15.31 -12.99 -2.86
C GLN A 44 -14.25 -13.33 -1.82
N VAL A 45 -13.69 -12.31 -1.18
CA VAL A 45 -12.68 -12.41 -0.13
C VAL A 45 -13.26 -11.94 1.18
N GLN A 46 -13.27 -12.80 2.19
CA GLN A 46 -13.59 -12.45 3.57
C GLN A 46 -12.30 -12.29 4.36
N PHE A 47 -12.13 -11.13 4.99
CA PHE A 47 -10.89 -10.77 5.67
C PHE A 47 -11.14 -9.91 6.91
N LYS A 48 -10.09 -9.77 7.71
CA LYS A 48 -10.07 -8.88 8.87
C LYS A 48 -8.73 -8.18 8.95
N ILE A 49 -8.76 -6.86 9.09
CA ILE A 49 -7.58 -6.04 9.40
C ILE A 49 -7.77 -5.48 10.81
N HIS A 50 -6.86 -5.82 11.72
CA HIS A 50 -6.97 -5.44 13.13
C HIS A 50 -5.61 -5.37 13.82
N GLY A 51 -5.49 -4.50 14.80
CA GLY A 51 -4.24 -4.32 15.55
C GLY A 51 -4.41 -3.41 16.74
N HIS A 52 -3.37 -3.35 17.58
CA HIS A 52 -3.41 -2.61 18.85
C HIS A 52 -3.25 -1.10 18.68
N GLY A 53 -2.64 -0.66 17.56
CA GLY A 53 -2.45 0.75 17.25
C GLY A 53 -3.79 1.48 17.08
N LYS A 54 -3.96 2.61 17.78
CA LYS A 54 -5.16 3.46 17.64
C LYS A 54 -5.07 4.36 16.42
N ASP A 55 -4.03 5.19 16.38
CA ASP A 55 -3.84 6.22 15.34
C ASP A 55 -2.67 5.91 14.40
N LEU A 56 -1.78 4.99 14.79
CA LEU A 56 -0.61 4.55 14.03
C LEU A 56 -0.74 3.06 13.72
N PHE A 57 -0.94 2.74 12.45
CA PHE A 57 -1.15 1.40 11.91
C PHE A 57 -0.81 1.39 10.42
N GLY A 58 -0.52 0.22 9.85
CA GLY A 58 -0.12 0.11 8.44
C GLY A 58 0.47 -1.26 8.07
N ASP A 59 0.79 -1.51 6.81
CA ASP A 59 0.53 -0.60 5.67
C ASP A 59 -0.78 -1.00 4.97
N GLY A 60 -1.00 -2.31 4.83
CA GLY A 60 -2.25 -2.86 4.30
C GLY A 60 -2.05 -4.21 3.64
N MET A 61 -2.94 -4.55 2.71
CA MET A 61 -2.86 -5.78 1.92
C MET A 61 -3.32 -5.58 0.49
N ALA A 62 -2.92 -6.50 -0.37
CA ALA A 62 -3.29 -6.51 -1.78
C ALA A 62 -3.87 -7.86 -2.19
N ILE A 63 -4.91 -7.83 -3.01
CA ILE A 63 -5.49 -9.00 -3.67
C ILE A 63 -5.09 -8.95 -5.14
N TRP A 64 -4.62 -10.08 -5.65
CA TRP A 64 -3.97 -10.17 -6.94
C TRP A 64 -4.73 -11.08 -7.89
N TYR A 65 -4.76 -10.68 -9.15
CA TYR A 65 -4.96 -11.54 -10.30
C TYR A 65 -3.79 -11.30 -11.27
N ALA A 66 -2.71 -12.08 -11.13
CA ALA A 66 -1.42 -11.76 -11.72
C ALA A 66 -0.74 -12.97 -12.39
N LYS A 67 0.12 -12.68 -13.37
CA LYS A 67 0.86 -13.70 -14.14
C LYS A 67 1.87 -14.45 -13.30
N GLU A 68 2.69 -13.71 -12.57
CA GLU A 68 3.67 -14.27 -11.65
C GLU A 68 3.07 -14.45 -10.25
N ARG A 69 3.44 -15.54 -9.59
CA ARG A 69 3.05 -15.87 -8.21
C ARG A 69 4.30 -16.07 -7.35
N MET A 70 4.16 -15.94 -6.04
CA MET A 70 5.24 -16.22 -5.07
C MET A 70 6.50 -15.36 -5.29
N LYS A 71 6.32 -14.08 -5.64
CA LYS A 71 7.39 -13.12 -5.85
C LYS A 71 7.31 -12.04 -4.77
N GLN A 72 8.27 -12.02 -3.85
CA GLN A 72 8.33 -10.99 -2.82
C GLN A 72 8.76 -9.65 -3.40
N GLY A 73 8.30 -8.56 -2.79
CA GLY A 73 8.69 -7.21 -3.17
C GLY A 73 8.00 -6.13 -2.36
N PRO A 74 8.17 -4.85 -2.78
CA PRO A 74 7.77 -3.69 -1.98
C PRO A 74 6.26 -3.42 -2.02
N VAL A 75 5.51 -4.01 -2.95
CA VAL A 75 4.09 -3.68 -3.15
C VAL A 75 3.23 -4.59 -2.28
N PHE A 76 2.95 -4.16 -1.05
CA PHE A 76 2.22 -4.95 -0.05
C PHE A 76 2.74 -6.39 0.08
N GLY A 77 4.06 -6.59 -0.01
CA GLY A 77 4.72 -7.90 0.08
C GLY A 77 4.84 -8.67 -1.23
N ASN A 78 4.39 -8.12 -2.36
CA ASN A 78 4.55 -8.69 -3.70
C ASN A 78 5.53 -7.88 -4.57
N GLN A 79 6.01 -8.47 -5.66
CA GLN A 79 6.85 -7.78 -6.63
C GLN A 79 6.13 -6.58 -7.26
N ASP A 80 6.93 -5.56 -7.54
CA ASP A 80 6.52 -4.43 -8.37
C ASP A 80 6.60 -4.80 -9.88
N TYR A 81 6.10 -3.93 -10.76
CA TYR A 81 6.04 -4.18 -12.21
C TYR A 81 5.33 -5.50 -12.55
N PHE A 82 4.23 -5.78 -11.85
CA PHE A 82 3.44 -6.98 -12.07
C PHE A 82 2.67 -6.93 -13.40
N HIS A 83 2.28 -8.11 -13.91
CA HIS A 83 1.35 -8.23 -15.02
C HIS A 83 0.00 -8.72 -14.49
N GLY A 84 -1.04 -7.88 -14.59
CA GLY A 84 -2.40 -8.26 -14.20
C GLY A 84 -3.15 -7.14 -13.47
N LEU A 85 -3.99 -7.55 -12.53
CA LEU A 85 -4.81 -6.68 -11.67
C LEU A 85 -4.34 -6.81 -10.22
N ALA A 86 -4.28 -5.68 -9.54
CA ALA A 86 -4.14 -5.58 -8.10
C ALA A 86 -5.31 -4.77 -7.52
N ILE A 87 -5.91 -5.26 -6.44
CA ILE A 87 -6.82 -4.50 -5.59
C ILE A 87 -6.09 -4.24 -4.28
N PHE A 88 -5.74 -2.98 -4.03
CA PHE A 88 -5.06 -2.54 -2.82
C PHE A 88 -6.09 -2.18 -1.76
N ILE A 89 -5.81 -2.59 -0.53
CA ILE A 89 -6.53 -2.19 0.67
C ILE A 89 -5.49 -1.50 1.55
N ASP A 90 -5.35 -0.20 1.32
CA ASP A 90 -4.38 0.63 1.99
C ASP A 90 -4.97 1.18 3.28
N THR A 91 -4.30 0.94 4.40
CA THR A 91 -4.76 1.40 5.71
C THR A 91 -4.04 2.64 6.20
N TYR A 92 -2.91 3.01 5.61
CA TYR A 92 -2.08 4.09 6.10
C TYR A 92 -1.92 5.19 5.07
N SER A 93 -2.19 6.43 5.49
CA SER A 93 -2.00 7.60 4.63
C SER A 93 -0.51 7.95 4.61
N ASN A 94 0.20 7.63 3.53
CA ASN A 94 1.58 8.10 3.36
C ASN A 94 1.62 9.60 2.99
N HIS A 95 0.48 10.17 2.59
CA HIS A 95 0.31 11.59 2.30
C HIS A 95 -0.20 12.41 3.50
N ASN A 96 0.28 13.65 3.65
CA ASN A 96 -0.10 14.61 4.70
C ASN A 96 -0.73 15.91 4.13
N GLY A 97 -1.22 15.89 2.89
CA GLY A 97 -1.72 17.08 2.17
C GLY A 97 -3.26 17.21 2.09
N GLU A 98 -3.74 18.35 1.57
CA GLU A 98 -5.16 18.77 1.46
C GLU A 98 -6.04 17.89 0.55
N HIS A 99 -5.44 16.98 -0.23
CA HIS A 99 -6.15 16.01 -1.09
C HIS A 99 -6.17 14.60 -0.50
N ASN A 100 -5.97 14.47 0.81
CA ASN A 100 -6.06 13.19 1.52
C ASN A 100 -7.42 12.54 1.33
N HIS A 101 -7.41 11.32 0.79
CA HIS A 101 -8.51 10.42 1.04
C HIS A 101 -8.50 9.98 2.50
N GLN A 102 -9.68 9.70 3.05
CA GLN A 102 -9.74 9.06 4.36
C GLN A 102 -9.32 7.60 4.21
N HIS A 103 -8.20 7.23 4.84
CA HIS A 103 -7.80 5.84 4.96
C HIS A 103 -8.64 5.13 6.03
N PRO A 104 -8.96 3.83 5.88
CA PRO A 104 -8.52 2.96 4.80
C PRO A 104 -9.17 3.22 3.43
N TYR A 105 -8.38 3.04 2.38
CA TYR A 105 -8.75 3.30 0.99
C TYR A 105 -8.56 2.04 0.15
N ILE A 106 -9.57 1.70 -0.65
CA ILE A 106 -9.51 0.57 -1.58
C ILE A 106 -9.29 1.13 -2.98
N SER A 107 -8.26 0.67 -3.69
CA SER A 107 -7.98 1.10 -5.06
C SER A 107 -7.65 -0.08 -5.98
N ALA A 108 -7.83 0.12 -7.29
CA ALA A 108 -7.45 -0.86 -8.30
C ALA A 108 -6.33 -0.35 -9.21
N MET A 109 -5.42 -1.24 -9.58
CA MET A 109 -4.37 -0.97 -10.56
C MET A 109 -4.29 -2.13 -11.54
N VAL A 110 -4.27 -1.81 -12.84
CA VAL A 110 -3.95 -2.78 -13.90
C VAL A 110 -2.58 -2.45 -14.46
N ASN A 111 -1.73 -3.45 -14.58
CA ASN A 111 -0.36 -3.29 -14.99
C ASN A 111 0.03 -4.35 -16.01
N ASN A 112 0.86 -3.96 -16.97
CA ASN A 112 1.42 -4.81 -18.02
C ASN A 112 2.94 -4.99 -17.86
N GLY A 113 3.46 -4.76 -16.66
CA GLY A 113 4.89 -4.83 -16.33
C GLY A 113 5.67 -3.53 -16.55
N THR A 114 5.01 -2.42 -16.88
CA THR A 114 5.69 -1.14 -17.15
C THR A 114 5.48 -0.09 -16.06
N LEU A 115 4.43 -0.22 -15.26
CA LEU A 115 4.07 0.74 -14.23
C LEU A 115 4.68 0.36 -12.88
N HIS A 116 5.19 1.36 -12.15
CA HIS A 116 5.67 1.24 -10.78
C HIS A 116 4.55 1.65 -9.82
N TYR A 117 4.34 0.87 -8.76
CA TYR A 117 3.51 1.29 -7.65
C TYR A 117 4.31 2.20 -6.70
N ASP A 118 3.98 3.49 -6.70
CA ASP A 118 4.60 4.50 -5.82
C ASP A 118 3.94 4.48 -4.44
N HIS A 119 4.61 3.82 -3.50
CA HIS A 119 4.15 3.73 -2.10
C HIS A 119 4.16 5.09 -1.40
N ASP A 120 5.02 6.04 -1.81
CA ASP A 120 5.05 7.38 -1.18
C ASP A 120 3.83 8.24 -1.61
N ARG A 121 3.08 7.77 -2.61
CA ARG A 121 1.90 8.45 -3.19
C ARG A 121 0.67 7.57 -3.23
N ASP A 122 0.65 6.49 -2.44
CA ASP A 122 -0.45 5.53 -2.33
C ASP A 122 -0.92 4.98 -3.69
N GLY A 123 -0.03 4.98 -4.70
CA GLY A 123 -0.32 4.52 -6.07
C GLY A 123 -1.24 5.40 -6.91
N THR A 124 -1.56 6.62 -6.46
CA THR A 124 -2.56 7.52 -7.08
C THR A 124 -2.34 7.83 -8.57
N HIS A 125 -1.10 7.85 -9.07
CA HIS A 125 -0.78 8.08 -10.49
C HIS A 125 -1.06 6.88 -11.39
N THR A 126 -1.26 5.70 -10.80
CA THR A 126 -1.54 4.43 -11.48
C THR A 126 -2.89 3.84 -11.11
N GLU A 127 -3.70 4.59 -10.37
CA GLU A 127 -5.03 4.20 -9.92
C GLU A 127 -6.04 4.22 -11.07
N LEU A 128 -6.82 3.14 -11.17
CA LEU A 128 -7.96 3.07 -12.07
C LEU A 128 -9.20 3.73 -11.48
N ALA A 129 -9.48 3.38 -10.23
CA ALA A 129 -10.56 3.90 -9.39
C ALA A 129 -10.35 3.39 -7.97
N GLY A 130 -10.97 4.08 -7.02
CA GLY A 130 -10.97 3.68 -5.62
C GLY A 130 -12.13 4.24 -4.83
N CYS A 131 -12.22 3.83 -3.56
CA CYS A 131 -13.17 4.40 -2.62
C CYS A 131 -12.69 4.28 -1.16
N GLU A 132 -13.20 5.17 -0.32
CA GLU A 132 -12.94 5.17 1.13
C GLU A 132 -13.84 4.16 1.85
N VAL A 133 -13.24 3.24 2.62
CA VAL A 133 -13.97 2.21 3.36
C VAL A 133 -13.37 1.99 4.74
N LYS A 134 -14.18 2.21 5.78
CA LYS A 134 -13.78 1.94 7.18
C LYS A 134 -13.84 0.44 7.47
N LEU A 135 -12.74 -0.27 7.24
CA LEU A 135 -12.64 -1.74 7.34
C LEU A 135 -11.67 -2.24 8.41
N ARG A 136 -10.95 -1.34 9.09
CA ARG A 136 -10.00 -1.69 10.14
C ARG A 136 -10.67 -1.73 11.51
N ASN A 137 -10.36 -2.73 12.33
CA ASN A 137 -10.89 -2.89 13.69
C ASN A 137 -12.44 -2.86 13.75
N VAL A 138 -13.09 -3.30 12.67
CA VAL A 138 -14.54 -3.46 12.63
C VAL A 138 -14.97 -4.71 13.39
N TYR A 139 -16.17 -4.65 13.97
CA TYR A 139 -16.69 -5.72 14.82
C TYR A 139 -16.94 -7.01 14.02
N TYR A 140 -17.60 -6.87 12.88
CA TYR A 140 -17.91 -7.96 11.96
C TYR A 140 -16.75 -8.24 11.00
N ASP A 141 -16.81 -9.39 10.31
CA ASP A 141 -15.83 -9.71 9.28
C ASP A 141 -16.18 -8.97 7.99
N THR A 142 -15.16 -8.42 7.32
CA THR A 142 -15.35 -7.64 6.10
C THR A 142 -15.31 -8.56 4.89
N SER A 143 -16.28 -8.41 3.98
CA SER A 143 -16.29 -9.09 2.69
C SER A 143 -16.02 -8.10 1.56
N LEU A 144 -15.18 -8.49 0.61
CA LEU A 144 -14.92 -7.78 -0.64
C LEU A 144 -15.29 -8.69 -1.81
N SER A 145 -16.09 -8.17 -2.74
CA SER A 145 -16.41 -8.82 -4.01
C SER A 145 -15.68 -8.09 -5.13
N ILE A 146 -14.87 -8.83 -5.88
CA ILE A 146 -14.18 -8.37 -7.08
C ILE A 146 -14.80 -9.12 -8.25
N ARG A 147 -15.64 -8.42 -9.02
CA ARG A 147 -16.36 -8.97 -10.16
C ARG A 147 -15.76 -8.48 -11.46
N TYR A 148 -15.38 -9.40 -12.33
CA TYR A 148 -14.91 -9.12 -13.68
C TYR A 148 -15.82 -9.81 -14.69
N GLU A 149 -16.55 -9.02 -15.47
CA GLU A 149 -17.48 -9.51 -16.49
C GLU A 149 -17.56 -8.49 -17.62
N LYS A 150 -17.58 -8.95 -18.89
CA LYS A 150 -17.74 -8.08 -20.07
C LYS A 150 -16.78 -6.87 -20.07
N ASP A 151 -15.50 -7.14 -19.79
CA ASP A 151 -14.43 -6.13 -19.69
C ASP A 151 -14.73 -5.01 -18.68
N THR A 152 -15.54 -5.31 -17.68
CA THR A 152 -15.92 -4.38 -16.61
C THR A 152 -15.50 -4.96 -15.27
N LEU A 153 -14.73 -4.18 -14.53
CA LEU A 153 -14.34 -4.45 -13.15
C LEU A 153 -15.33 -3.73 -12.22
N THR A 154 -15.96 -4.47 -11.32
CA THR A 154 -16.78 -3.92 -10.24
C THR A 154 -16.24 -4.43 -8.92
N VAL A 155 -16.00 -3.50 -7.99
CA VAL A 155 -15.57 -3.82 -6.63
C VAL A 155 -16.65 -3.38 -5.66
N SER A 156 -17.04 -4.28 -4.76
CA SER A 156 -18.08 -4.04 -3.77
C SER A 156 -17.65 -4.54 -2.39
N THR A 157 -18.15 -3.91 -1.33
CA THR A 157 -17.82 -4.26 0.06
C THR A 157 -19.06 -4.54 0.88
N ASP A 158 -18.94 -5.43 1.85
CA ASP A 158 -19.88 -5.63 2.95
C ASP A 158 -19.09 -5.63 4.26
N VAL A 159 -19.15 -4.52 4.99
CA VAL A 159 -18.41 -4.30 6.25
C VAL A 159 -19.26 -4.68 7.47
N ASP A 160 -20.59 -4.65 7.32
CA ASP A 160 -21.54 -4.94 8.40
C ASP A 160 -21.91 -6.43 8.48
N ASN A 161 -21.42 -7.24 7.52
CA ASN A 161 -21.74 -8.66 7.36
C ASN A 161 -23.26 -8.92 7.30
N LYS A 162 -23.96 -8.07 6.54
CA LYS A 162 -25.42 -8.15 6.34
C LYS A 162 -25.80 -8.86 5.04
N GLY A 163 -24.81 -9.17 4.18
CA GLY A 163 -25.05 -9.62 2.81
C GLY A 163 -25.48 -8.49 1.87
N GLU A 164 -25.37 -7.23 2.30
CA GLU A 164 -25.71 -6.05 1.52
C GLU A 164 -24.44 -5.47 0.89
N TRP A 165 -24.18 -5.83 -0.36
CA TRP A 165 -23.03 -5.35 -1.11
C TRP A 165 -23.18 -3.87 -1.47
N LYS A 166 -22.27 -3.04 -0.95
CA LYS A 166 -22.14 -1.64 -1.35
C LYS A 166 -21.07 -1.53 -2.44
N GLU A 167 -21.45 -1.03 -3.61
CA GLU A 167 -20.51 -0.73 -4.69
C GLU A 167 -19.48 0.30 -4.22
N CYS A 168 -18.20 -0.02 -4.39
CA CYS A 168 -17.06 0.85 -4.16
C CYS A 168 -16.76 1.65 -5.43
N PHE A 169 -16.50 0.94 -6.53
CA PHE A 169 -16.31 1.53 -7.86
C PHE A 169 -16.60 0.52 -8.98
N LYS A 170 -16.79 1.05 -10.17
CA LYS A 170 -17.00 0.30 -11.41
C LYS A 170 -16.26 0.94 -12.57
N VAL A 171 -15.42 0.16 -13.25
CA VAL A 171 -14.59 0.62 -14.37
C VAL A 171 -14.79 -0.29 -15.57
N ALA A 172 -15.21 0.28 -16.70
CA ALA A 172 -15.35 -0.43 -17.96
C ALA A 172 -14.07 -0.34 -18.81
N GLY A 173 -13.93 -1.22 -19.80
CA GLY A 173 -12.78 -1.23 -20.71
C GLY A 173 -11.51 -1.80 -20.06
N VAL A 174 -11.65 -2.63 -19.03
CA VAL A 174 -10.56 -3.37 -18.39
C VAL A 174 -10.34 -4.68 -19.15
N LYS A 175 -9.14 -4.89 -19.67
CA LYS A 175 -8.74 -6.11 -20.39
C LYS A 175 -7.81 -6.92 -19.50
N LEU A 176 -8.24 -8.12 -19.10
CA LEU A 176 -7.45 -9.05 -18.30
C LEU A 176 -7.34 -10.41 -19.02
N PRO A 177 -6.12 -10.97 -19.15
CA PRO A 177 -5.94 -12.27 -19.77
C PRO A 177 -6.44 -13.40 -18.88
N THR A 178 -6.81 -14.52 -19.49
CA THR A 178 -6.98 -15.79 -18.77
C THR A 178 -5.62 -16.44 -18.49
N GLY A 179 -5.59 -17.39 -17.56
CA GLY A 179 -4.40 -18.16 -17.21
C GLY A 179 -3.51 -17.52 -16.13
N TYR A 180 -3.99 -16.47 -15.47
CA TYR A 180 -3.29 -15.83 -14.35
C TYR A 180 -3.72 -16.44 -13.00
N TYR A 181 -3.01 -16.07 -11.93
CA TYR A 181 -3.19 -16.65 -10.61
C TYR A 181 -3.86 -15.67 -9.66
N PHE A 182 -4.74 -16.19 -8.81
CA PHE A 182 -5.23 -15.44 -7.67
C PHE A 182 -4.23 -15.48 -6.52
N GLY A 183 -4.08 -14.37 -5.82
CA GLY A 183 -3.23 -14.30 -4.65
C GLY A 183 -3.64 -13.20 -3.70
N VAL A 184 -3.03 -13.23 -2.53
CA VAL A 184 -3.08 -12.19 -1.52
C VAL A 184 -1.67 -11.99 -0.99
N SER A 185 -1.32 -10.75 -0.72
CA SER A 185 -0.10 -10.42 0.04
C SER A 185 -0.39 -9.28 1.00
N ALA A 186 0.41 -9.19 2.06
CA ALA A 186 0.37 -8.06 2.98
C ALA A 186 1.79 -7.74 3.44
N ALA A 187 2.00 -6.48 3.83
CA ALA A 187 3.24 -6.02 4.41
C ALA A 187 2.99 -5.08 5.58
N THR A 188 3.97 -5.03 6.49
CA THR A 188 4.03 -4.07 7.59
C THR A 188 5.41 -3.39 7.57
N GLY A 189 5.42 -2.06 7.67
CA GLY A 189 6.64 -1.25 7.76
C GLY A 189 7.05 -0.97 9.22
N GLU A 190 7.21 0.31 9.54
CA GLU A 190 7.36 0.79 10.92
C GLU A 190 6.05 0.68 11.72
N LEU A 191 4.92 0.66 11.01
CA LEU A 191 3.61 0.41 11.56
C LEU A 191 3.19 -1.03 11.24
N SER A 192 2.21 -1.53 11.98
CA SER A 192 1.76 -2.91 11.82
C SER A 192 0.27 -3.08 12.08
N ASP A 193 -0.27 -4.13 11.47
CA ASP A 193 -1.59 -4.69 11.72
C ASP A 193 -1.55 -6.20 11.46
N ASN A 194 -2.51 -6.92 12.03
CA ASN A 194 -2.82 -8.28 11.59
C ASN A 194 -3.64 -8.20 10.31
N HIS A 195 -3.23 -8.98 9.31
CA HIS A 195 -3.94 -9.12 8.05
C HIS A 195 -4.41 -10.57 7.90
N ASP A 196 -5.68 -10.82 8.22
CA ASP A 196 -6.25 -12.17 8.28
C ASP A 196 -7.20 -12.42 7.11
N ILE A 197 -7.01 -13.54 6.39
CA ILE A 197 -7.94 -14.05 5.38
C ILE A 197 -8.76 -15.18 6.00
N LEU A 198 -10.09 -14.99 6.03
CA LEU A 198 -11.04 -15.97 6.53
C LEU A 198 -11.48 -16.91 5.40
N SER A 199 -11.76 -16.36 4.22
CA SER A 199 -12.09 -17.17 3.04
C SER A 199 -11.81 -16.44 1.72
N MET A 200 -11.55 -17.22 0.67
CA MET A 200 -11.49 -16.77 -0.71
C MET A 200 -12.33 -17.73 -1.55
N ARG A 201 -13.36 -17.21 -2.22
CA ARG A 201 -14.32 -18.00 -3.02
C ARG A 201 -14.39 -17.42 -4.42
N LEU A 202 -14.06 -18.25 -5.40
CA LEU A 202 -14.18 -17.92 -6.81
C LEU A 202 -15.52 -18.48 -7.33
N PHE A 203 -16.30 -17.62 -7.96
CA PHE A 203 -17.52 -17.97 -8.67
C PHE A 203 -17.33 -17.72 -10.16
N GLU A 204 -17.67 -18.71 -10.98
CA GLU A 204 -17.80 -18.54 -12.42
C GLU A 204 -19.16 -17.91 -12.72
N LEU A 205 -19.16 -16.85 -13.53
CA LEU A 205 -20.36 -16.14 -13.91
C LEU A 205 -20.83 -16.65 -15.28
N ASP A 206 -22.11 -16.99 -15.38
CA ASP A 206 -22.71 -17.39 -16.64
C ASP A 206 -22.86 -16.17 -17.54
N SER A 207 -21.88 -15.97 -18.42
CA SER A 207 -21.92 -14.91 -19.42
C SER A 207 -22.24 -15.52 -20.78
N SER A 208 -23.53 -15.52 -21.14
CA SER A 208 -24.05 -15.94 -22.44
C SER A 208 -23.42 -15.23 -23.65
N ASP A 209 -22.69 -14.13 -23.40
CA ASP A 209 -22.23 -13.19 -24.42
C ASP A 209 -20.72 -13.28 -24.73
N VAL A 210 -19.97 -14.20 -24.10
CA VAL A 210 -18.55 -14.42 -24.43
C VAL A 210 -18.43 -15.34 -25.64
N ILE A 211 -19.07 -14.95 -26.74
CA ILE A 211 -18.76 -15.45 -28.09
C ILE A 211 -17.91 -14.38 -28.77
N SER A 212 -16.77 -14.07 -28.15
CA SER A 212 -15.68 -13.37 -28.83
C SER A 212 -14.64 -14.43 -29.13
N GLY A 213 -14.40 -14.74 -30.41
CA GLY A 213 -13.35 -15.66 -30.86
C GLY A 213 -11.91 -15.17 -30.58
N GLU A 214 -11.75 -14.22 -29.67
CA GLU A 214 -10.48 -13.71 -29.18
C GLU A 214 -9.91 -14.65 -28.12
N ASP A 215 -8.68 -15.11 -28.35
CA ASP A 215 -7.93 -15.90 -27.38
C ASP A 215 -7.49 -15.01 -26.21
N ARG A 216 -8.30 -14.99 -25.14
CA ARG A 216 -8.04 -14.22 -23.93
C ARG A 216 -6.75 -14.62 -23.20
N SER A 217 -6.13 -15.76 -23.51
CA SER A 217 -4.85 -16.11 -22.87
C SER A 217 -3.67 -15.27 -23.39
N LYS A 218 -3.85 -14.56 -24.53
CA LYS A 218 -2.80 -13.81 -25.22
C LYS A 218 -2.94 -12.30 -25.13
N ILE A 219 -3.99 -11.79 -24.48
CA ILE A 219 -4.17 -10.34 -24.35
C ILE A 219 -3.23 -9.75 -23.30
N THR A 220 -2.77 -8.53 -23.55
CA THR A 220 -1.97 -7.78 -22.57
C THR A 220 -2.92 -7.06 -21.60
N PRO A 221 -2.68 -7.12 -20.27
CA PRO A 221 -3.46 -6.37 -19.32
C PRO A 221 -3.49 -4.87 -19.64
N SER A 222 -4.66 -4.27 -19.72
CA SER A 222 -4.80 -2.82 -19.95
C SER A 222 -6.15 -2.29 -19.47
N ALA A 223 -6.25 -0.97 -19.30
CA ALA A 223 -7.51 -0.29 -19.00
C ALA A 223 -7.65 0.94 -19.90
N ALA A 224 -8.88 1.22 -20.35
CA ALA A 224 -9.17 2.37 -21.21
C ALA A 224 -9.27 3.70 -20.46
N VAL A 225 -9.55 3.65 -19.15
CA VAL A 225 -9.76 4.82 -18.29
C VAL A 225 -8.90 4.67 -17.05
N PHE A 226 -8.20 5.74 -16.70
CA PHE A 226 -7.46 5.91 -15.45
C PHE A 226 -8.02 7.14 -14.74
N GLU A 227 -7.91 7.21 -13.40
CA GLU A 227 -8.24 8.45 -12.71
C GLU A 227 -7.32 9.59 -13.19
N PRO A 228 -7.84 10.83 -13.34
CA PRO A 228 -7.02 11.95 -13.72
C PRO A 228 -5.91 12.18 -12.69
N VAL A 229 -4.67 12.35 -13.17
CA VAL A 229 -3.51 12.65 -12.32
C VAL A 229 -3.82 13.91 -11.51
N ARG A 230 -3.80 13.79 -10.20
CA ARG A 230 -4.03 14.92 -9.30
C ARG A 230 -2.76 15.75 -9.22
N GLU A 231 -2.85 17.04 -9.55
CA GLU A 231 -1.72 17.96 -9.40
C GLU A 231 -1.33 18.08 -7.92
N ARG A 232 -0.05 17.93 -7.62
CA ARG A 232 0.48 18.03 -6.25
C ARG A 232 0.49 19.49 -5.80
N VAL A 233 -0.08 19.77 -4.64
CA VAL A 233 0.35 20.90 -3.81
C VAL A 233 1.53 20.40 -2.97
N ASP A 234 2.72 20.94 -3.20
CA ASP A 234 3.89 20.56 -2.41
C ASP A 234 3.63 20.89 -0.93
N ASP A 235 3.80 19.90 -0.04
CA ASP A 235 3.71 20.13 1.39
C ASP A 235 4.69 21.25 1.77
N VAL A 236 4.16 22.39 2.22
CA VAL A 236 4.97 23.43 2.82
C VAL A 236 5.58 22.80 4.07
N LYS A 237 6.86 22.41 4.01
CA LYS A 237 7.59 21.91 5.16
C LYS A 237 7.27 22.83 6.34
N PRO A 238 6.67 22.35 7.43
CA PRO A 238 6.27 23.22 8.51
C PRO A 238 7.51 23.97 8.97
N ALA A 239 7.41 25.31 8.96
CA ALA A 239 8.48 26.16 9.45
C ALA A 239 8.88 25.66 10.83
N TRP A 240 10.19 25.50 11.05
CA TRP A 240 10.73 24.92 12.28
C TRP A 240 10.10 25.65 13.48
N SER A 241 9.53 24.88 14.42
CA SER A 241 8.84 25.45 15.60
C SER A 241 9.67 26.58 16.21
N GLY A 242 9.01 27.69 16.59
CA GLY A 242 9.69 28.87 17.14
C GLY A 242 10.60 28.56 18.34
N THR A 243 10.35 27.46 19.05
CA THR A 243 11.25 26.99 20.13
C THR A 243 12.52 26.33 19.59
N LYS A 244 12.42 25.57 18.49
CA LYS A 244 13.58 24.93 17.83
C LYS A 244 14.49 25.98 17.17
N THR A 245 13.92 26.98 16.49
CA THR A 245 14.70 28.09 15.91
C THR A 245 15.42 28.90 16.98
N PHE A 246 14.73 29.22 18.09
CA PHE A 246 15.31 29.93 19.22
C PHE A 246 16.47 29.15 19.86
N LEU A 247 16.30 27.84 20.10
CA LEU A 247 17.35 26.99 20.68
C LEU A 247 18.60 26.92 19.80
N VAL A 248 18.43 26.82 18.48
CA VAL A 248 19.56 26.76 17.54
C VAL A 248 20.29 28.11 17.46
N MET A 249 19.55 29.22 17.45
CA MET A 249 20.13 30.56 17.50
C MET A 249 20.91 30.80 18.80
N LEU A 250 20.37 30.36 19.94
CA LEU A 250 21.04 30.44 21.24
C LEU A 250 22.35 29.64 21.24
N LEU A 251 22.32 28.41 20.70
CA LEU A 251 23.50 27.53 20.65
C LEU A 251 24.58 28.12 19.74
N ALA A 252 24.18 28.68 18.59
CA ALA A 252 25.10 29.39 17.69
C ALA A 252 25.72 30.62 18.35
N ALA A 253 24.93 31.43 19.08
CA ALA A 253 25.44 32.60 19.81
C ALA A 253 26.45 32.21 20.90
N LEU A 254 26.19 31.13 21.64
CA LEU A 254 27.11 30.61 22.66
C LEU A 254 28.43 30.13 22.05
N ILE A 255 28.39 29.47 20.88
CA ILE A 255 29.58 29.06 20.16
C ILE A 255 30.41 30.27 19.72
N ILE A 256 29.76 31.32 19.19
CA ILE A 256 30.46 32.55 18.79
C ILE A 256 31.12 33.24 19.98
N ILE A 257 30.43 33.32 21.13
CA ILE A 257 30.98 33.90 22.35
C ILE A 257 32.19 33.08 22.83
N ALA A 258 32.10 31.75 22.81
CA ALA A 258 33.22 30.87 23.20
C ALA A 258 34.44 31.07 22.29
N ILE A 259 34.24 31.19 20.97
CA ILE A 259 35.31 31.47 20.00
C ILE A 259 35.93 32.85 20.26
N ALA A 260 35.12 33.87 20.54
CA ALA A 260 35.62 35.21 20.84
C ALA A 260 36.45 35.24 22.13
N ILE A 261 35.99 34.57 23.19
CA ILE A 261 36.73 34.45 24.45
C ILE A 261 38.06 33.73 24.22
N ALA A 262 38.04 32.59 23.50
CA ALA A 262 39.24 31.84 23.16
C ALA A 262 40.23 32.66 22.30
N GLY A 263 39.72 33.46 21.36
CA GLY A 263 40.54 34.36 20.56
C GLY A 263 41.19 35.47 21.39
N ILE A 264 40.44 36.07 22.33
CA ILE A 264 40.96 37.10 23.23
C ILE A 264 42.01 36.54 24.19
N THR A 265 41.78 35.35 24.77
CA THR A 265 42.75 34.71 25.66
C THR A 265 44.02 34.33 24.89
N TYR A 266 43.89 33.76 23.69
CA TYR A 266 45.04 33.45 22.83
C TYR A 266 45.84 34.70 22.45
N TYR A 267 45.17 35.79 22.08
CA TYR A 267 45.84 37.05 21.74
C TYR A 267 46.59 37.67 22.94
N LYS A 268 46.00 37.61 24.13
CA LYS A 268 46.67 38.07 25.37
C LYS A 268 47.91 37.22 25.70
N ASP A 269 47.79 35.90 25.63
CA ASP A 269 48.92 34.97 25.83
C ASP A 269 50.04 35.24 24.82
N GLN A 270 49.69 35.53 23.56
CA GLN A 270 50.67 35.85 22.52
C GLN A 270 51.39 37.19 22.81
N GLN A 271 50.68 38.21 23.28
CA GLN A 271 51.30 39.50 23.66
C GLN A 271 52.24 39.36 24.87
N GLU A 272 51.86 38.58 25.87
CA GLU A 272 52.72 38.34 27.04
C GLU A 272 53.98 37.55 26.67
N ASN A 273 53.85 36.52 25.82
CA ASN A 273 54.98 35.73 25.35
C ASN A 273 55.89 36.52 24.39
N ALA A 274 55.35 37.43 23.58
CA ALA A 274 56.14 38.34 22.76
C ALA A 274 56.92 39.36 23.61
N ARG A 275 56.32 39.89 24.67
CA ARG A 275 57.00 40.79 25.64
C ARG A 275 58.14 40.11 26.40
N LYS A 276 58.02 38.82 26.72
CA LYS A 276 59.05 38.04 27.43
C LYS A 276 60.28 37.70 26.57
N ARG A 277 60.24 37.87 25.24
CA ARG A 277 61.38 37.64 24.33
C ARG A 277 62.28 38.86 24.11
N PHE A 278 61.93 40.02 24.67
CA PHE A 278 62.68 41.28 24.54
C PHE A 278 63.40 41.71 25.83
N TYR A 279 63.49 40.82 26.83
CA TYR A 279 64.33 40.98 28.03
C TYR A 279 65.40 39.89 28.09
#